data_AF-A0A3E0HM56-F1
#
_entry.id   AF-A0A3E0HM56-F1
#
_cell.length_a   1.000
_cell.length_b   1.000
_cell.length_c   1.000
_cell.angle_alpha   90.00
_cell.angle_beta   90.00
_cell.angle_gamma   90.00
#
_symmetry.space_group_name_H-M   'P 1'
#
loop_
_entity.id
_entity.type
_entity.pdbx_description
1 polymer ?
#
loop_
_entity_poly.entity_id
_entity_poly.type
_entity_poly.pdbx_seq_one_letter_code
_entity_poly.pdbx_strand_id
1 'polypeptide(L)'
;MAELVKNFPEWFKVLIVLIPVISVLVASLAFILNLRQSLLNNKVARSKIISDTLHSFMDDETIQKAFYQIEYNEFKYTSNFHGSDEEKEIDKLLRHYSNLALMWKNGLLTLKDIYPVQYYITRIYQNQEIIKYFDFMRNWTKTARISSHPFLALEELGKEISKKNNV
;
A
#
# COMPACT_ATOMS: atom_id res chain seq x y z
N MET A 1 5.03 -55.46 -11.80
CA MET A 1 4.20 -54.44 -12.49
C MET A 1 4.32 -54.54 -14.01
N ALA A 2 5.52 -54.47 -14.61
CA ALA A 2 5.68 -54.56 -16.07
C ALA A 2 5.19 -55.88 -16.71
N GLU A 3 5.31 -57.02 -16.02
CA GLU A 3 4.79 -58.31 -16.52
C GLU A 3 3.27 -58.44 -16.43
N LEU A 4 2.64 -57.85 -15.40
CA LEU A 4 1.17 -57.83 -15.25
C LEU A 4 0.52 -56.98 -16.34
N VAL A 5 1.16 -55.87 -16.75
CA VAL A 5 0.64 -54.98 -17.80
C VAL A 5 0.65 -55.64 -19.18
N LYS A 6 1.54 -56.59 -19.45
CA LYS A 6 1.64 -57.29 -20.75
C LYS A 6 0.38 -58.08 -21.12
N ASN A 7 -0.31 -58.65 -20.13
CA ASN A 7 -1.48 -59.50 -20.32
C ASN A 7 -2.80 -58.73 -20.52
N PHE A 8 -2.79 -57.40 -20.41
CA PHE A 8 -3.98 -56.60 -20.65
C PHE A 8 -4.19 -56.29 -22.13
N PRO A 9 -5.46 -56.08 -22.55
CA PRO A 9 -5.77 -55.59 -23.89
C PRO A 9 -5.03 -54.29 -24.22
N GLU A 10 -4.65 -54.10 -25.49
CA GLU A 10 -3.91 -52.91 -25.95
C GLU A 10 -4.61 -51.59 -25.61
N TRP A 11 -5.94 -51.54 -25.66
CA TRP A 11 -6.71 -50.35 -25.31
C TRP A 11 -6.51 -49.94 -23.84
N PHE A 12 -6.31 -50.90 -22.93
CA PHE A 12 -6.10 -50.63 -21.51
C PHE A 12 -4.70 -50.05 -21.24
N LYS A 13 -3.68 -50.55 -21.96
CA LYS A 13 -2.32 -50.02 -21.91
C LYS A 13 -2.27 -48.54 -22.35
N VAL A 14 -3.03 -48.20 -23.40
CA VAL A 14 -3.16 -46.81 -23.88
C VAL A 14 -3.81 -45.92 -22.81
N LEU A 15 -4.88 -46.38 -22.16
CA LEU A 15 -5.55 -45.61 -21.09
C LEU A 15 -4.63 -45.33 -19.90
N ILE A 16 -3.82 -46.30 -19.48
CA ILE A 16 -2.86 -46.12 -18.37
C ILE A 16 -1.89 -44.96 -18.65
N VAL A 17 -1.50 -44.75 -19.91
CA VAL A 17 -0.60 -43.65 -20.31
C VAL A 17 -1.38 -42.35 -20.49
N LEU A 18 -2.58 -42.40 -21.05
CA LEU A 18 -3.39 -41.20 -21.30
C LEU A 18 -3.87 -40.52 -20.02
N ILE A 19 -4.24 -41.28 -18.98
CA ILE A 19 -4.77 -40.72 -17.72
C ILE A 19 -3.76 -39.75 -17.06
N PRO A 20 -2.49 -40.12 -16.83
CA PRO A 20 -1.48 -39.20 -16.32
C PRO A 20 -1.26 -37.98 -17.22
N VAL A 21 -1.23 -38.17 -18.55
CA VAL A 21 -1.04 -37.06 -19.51
C VAL A 21 -2.18 -36.05 -19.40
N ILE A 22 -3.42 -36.52 -19.40
CA ILE A 22 -4.60 -35.66 -19.23
C ILE A 22 -4.59 -34.99 -17.86
N SER A 23 -4.22 -35.73 -16.81
CA SER A 23 -4.12 -35.19 -15.45
C SER A 23 -3.09 -34.05 -15.36
N VAL A 24 -1.93 -34.20 -16.00
CA VAL A 24 -0.90 -33.15 -16.08
C VAL A 24 -1.40 -31.94 -16.85
N LEU A 25 -2.12 -32.14 -17.96
CA LEU A 25 -2.71 -31.03 -18.74
C LEU A 25 -3.74 -30.25 -17.92
N VAL A 26 -4.65 -30.96 -17.23
CA VAL A 26 -5.66 -30.35 -16.37
C VAL A 26 -5.01 -29.62 -15.19
N ALA A 27 -4.02 -30.23 -14.54
CA ALA A 27 -3.27 -29.60 -13.44
C ALA A 27 -2.53 -28.33 -13.89
N SER A 28 -1.91 -28.37 -15.07
CA SER A 28 -1.21 -27.21 -15.66
C SER A 28 -2.19 -26.07 -15.95
N LEU A 29 -3.36 -26.38 -16.49
CA LEU A 29 -4.41 -25.38 -16.73
C LEU A 29 -4.92 -24.76 -15.42
N ALA A 30 -5.21 -25.61 -14.42
CA ALA A 30 -5.65 -25.15 -13.10
C ALA A 30 -4.60 -24.23 -12.45
N PHE A 31 -3.32 -24.57 -12.56
CA PHE A 31 -2.22 -23.75 -12.07
C PHE A 31 -2.17 -22.38 -12.76
N ILE A 32 -2.29 -22.32 -14.09
CA ILE A 32 -2.34 -21.05 -14.84
C ILE A 32 -3.52 -20.18 -14.41
N LEU A 33 -4.71 -20.80 -14.23
CA LEU A 33 -5.89 -20.09 -13.75
C LEU A 33 -5.69 -19.55 -12.32
N ASN A 34 -5.07 -20.33 -11.44
CA ASN A 34 -4.76 -19.90 -10.08
C ASN A 34 -3.78 -18.71 -10.07
N LEU A 35 -2.73 -18.73 -10.90
CA LEU A 35 -1.82 -17.61 -11.05
C LEU A 35 -2.55 -16.35 -11.51
N ARG A 36 -3.42 -16.46 -12.52
CA ARG A 36 -4.23 -15.33 -13.00
C ARG A 36 -5.16 -14.80 -11.91
N GLN A 37 -5.84 -15.70 -11.18
CA GLN A 37 -6.73 -15.33 -10.08
C GLN A 37 -5.96 -14.60 -8.97
N SER A 38 -4.77 -15.09 -8.61
CA SER A 38 -3.91 -14.47 -7.60
C SER A 38 -3.51 -13.04 -8.00
N LEU A 39 -3.14 -12.83 -9.27
CA LEU A 39 -2.82 -11.49 -9.78
C LEU A 39 -4.02 -10.54 -9.75
N LEU A 40 -5.22 -11.02 -10.08
CA LEU A 40 -6.45 -10.23 -10.02
C LEU A 40 -6.84 -9.90 -8.57
N ASN A 41 -6.77 -10.89 -7.67
CA ASN A 41 -7.04 -10.71 -6.24
C ASN A 41 -6.11 -9.66 -5.63
N ASN A 42 -4.82 -9.66 -6.02
CA ASN A 42 -3.88 -8.64 -5.58
C ASN A 42 -4.27 -7.23 -6.06
N LYS A 43 -4.77 -7.08 -7.30
CA LYS A 43 -5.27 -5.78 -7.80
C LYS A 43 -6.48 -5.31 -6.98
N VAL A 44 -7.44 -6.19 -6.73
CA VAL A 44 -8.64 -5.89 -5.94
C VAL A 44 -8.26 -5.51 -4.50
N ALA A 45 -7.33 -6.25 -3.87
CA ALA A 45 -6.86 -5.95 -2.54
C ALA A 45 -6.21 -4.56 -2.44
N ARG A 46 -5.37 -4.18 -3.42
CA ARG A 46 -4.80 -2.83 -3.50
C ARG A 46 -5.87 -1.76 -3.66
N SER A 47 -6.83 -1.95 -4.57
CA SER A 47 -7.94 -1.02 -4.74
C SER A 47 -8.78 -0.87 -3.47
N LYS A 48 -8.98 -1.96 -2.72
CA LYS A 48 -9.69 -1.92 -1.43
C LYS A 48 -8.95 -1.05 -0.41
N ILE A 49 -7.63 -1.20 -0.27
CA ILE A 49 -6.82 -0.38 0.64
C ILE A 49 -7.01 1.12 0.35
N ILE A 50 -6.99 1.51 -0.93
CA ILE A 50 -7.19 2.90 -1.35
C ILE A 50 -8.61 3.37 -1.04
N SER A 51 -9.62 2.55 -1.34
CA SER A 51 -11.01 2.86 -1.02
C SER A 51 -11.24 3.01 0.48
N ASP A 52 -10.66 2.12 1.30
CA ASP A 52 -10.79 2.17 2.76
C ASP A 52 -10.11 3.41 3.33
N THR A 53 -8.98 3.83 2.74
CA THR A 53 -8.27 5.07 3.11
C THR A 53 -9.16 6.28 2.81
N LEU A 54 -9.74 6.37 1.61
CA LEU A 54 -10.66 7.45 1.25
C LEU A 54 -11.90 7.49 2.14
N HIS A 55 -12.54 6.34 2.40
CA HIS A 55 -13.69 6.28 3.30
C HIS A 55 -13.31 6.70 4.72
N SER A 56 -12.20 6.19 5.27
CA SER A 56 -11.74 6.59 6.60
C SER A 56 -11.38 8.08 6.69
N PHE A 57 -10.95 8.71 5.60
CA PHE A 57 -10.80 10.17 5.53
C PHE A 57 -12.17 10.86 5.55
N MET A 58 -13.12 10.40 4.74
CA MET A 58 -14.47 10.97 4.62
C MET A 58 -15.35 10.80 5.87
N ASP A 59 -15.09 9.78 6.68
CA ASP A 59 -15.88 9.47 7.88
C ASP A 59 -15.30 10.14 9.14
N ASP A 60 -14.10 10.70 9.08
CA ASP A 60 -13.37 11.24 10.24
C ASP A 60 -13.24 12.77 10.16
N GLU A 61 -14.16 13.47 10.85
CA GLU A 61 -14.19 14.94 10.89
C GLU A 61 -12.89 15.54 11.42
N THR A 62 -12.21 14.86 12.36
CA THR A 62 -10.94 15.34 12.92
C THR A 62 -9.84 15.34 11.85
N ILE A 63 -9.76 14.27 11.05
CA ILE A 63 -8.80 14.16 9.95
C ILE A 63 -9.11 15.21 8.87
N GLN A 64 -10.38 15.43 8.53
CA GLN A 64 -10.79 16.44 7.57
C GLN A 64 -10.46 17.85 8.02
N LYS A 65 -10.76 18.19 9.28
CA LYS A 65 -10.44 19.49 9.87
C LYS A 65 -8.94 19.77 9.82
N ALA A 66 -8.11 18.81 10.24
CA ALA A 66 -6.65 18.90 10.14
C ALA A 66 -6.19 19.10 8.69
N PHE A 67 -6.81 18.38 7.75
CA PHE A 67 -6.48 18.51 6.33
C PHE A 67 -6.83 19.90 5.80
N TYR A 68 -8.00 20.45 6.13
CA TYR A 68 -8.40 21.78 5.71
C TYR A 68 -7.49 22.87 6.25
N GLN A 69 -7.05 22.77 7.51
CA GLN A 69 -6.06 23.70 8.08
C GLN A 69 -4.75 23.71 7.28
N ILE A 70 -4.30 22.54 6.80
CA ILE A 70 -3.12 22.43 5.95
C ILE A 70 -3.41 22.98 4.54
N GLU A 71 -4.56 22.61 3.96
CA GLU A 71 -4.97 22.99 2.60
C GLU A 71 -5.08 24.51 2.44
N TYR A 72 -5.62 25.19 3.45
CA TYR A 72 -5.78 26.65 3.50
C TYR A 72 -4.58 27.38 4.15
N ASN A 73 -3.49 26.67 4.45
CA ASN A 73 -2.27 27.22 5.09
C ASN A 73 -2.52 27.90 6.46
N GLU A 74 -3.55 27.47 7.17
CA GLU A 74 -3.91 27.95 8.51
C GLU A 74 -3.07 27.28 9.60
N PHE A 75 -2.66 26.02 9.40
CA PHE A 75 -1.74 25.34 10.29
C PHE A 75 -0.42 26.11 10.44
N LYS A 76 0.08 26.25 11.68
CA LYS A 76 1.36 26.86 12.01
C LYS A 76 2.13 26.00 13.01
N TYR A 77 3.33 25.57 12.63
CA TYR A 77 4.19 24.85 13.53
C TYR A 77 4.93 25.84 14.44
N THR A 78 4.54 25.88 15.72
CA THR A 78 5.08 26.79 16.73
C THR A 78 5.61 26.01 17.94
N SER A 79 6.33 26.67 18.84
CA SER A 79 6.82 26.04 20.08
C SER A 79 5.71 25.47 20.97
N ASN A 80 4.49 26.01 20.86
CA ASN A 80 3.33 25.59 21.67
C ASN A 80 2.53 24.46 21.01
N PHE A 81 2.95 24.01 19.83
CA PHE A 81 2.28 22.92 19.11
C PHE A 81 2.38 21.60 19.89
N HIS A 82 3.53 21.31 20.49
CA HIS A 82 3.72 20.06 21.23
C HIS A 82 2.85 19.99 22.48
N GLY A 83 2.10 18.90 22.61
CA GLY A 83 1.13 18.65 23.67
C GLY A 83 -0.23 19.32 23.46
N SER A 84 -0.41 20.07 22.36
CA SER A 84 -1.68 20.73 22.04
C SER A 84 -2.72 19.74 21.47
N ASP A 85 -3.98 20.15 21.43
CA ASP A 85 -5.01 19.38 20.73
C ASP A 85 -4.80 19.41 19.20
N GLU A 86 -4.26 20.51 18.66
CA GLU A 86 -3.89 20.63 17.24
C GLU A 86 -2.84 19.57 16.84
N GLU A 87 -1.88 19.26 17.71
CA GLU A 87 -0.92 18.17 17.46
C GLU A 87 -1.62 16.83 17.28
N LYS A 88 -2.63 16.53 18.10
CA LYS A 88 -3.38 15.26 17.98
C LYS A 88 -4.15 15.20 16.64
N GLU A 89 -4.74 16.31 16.22
CA GLU A 89 -5.48 16.40 14.95
C GLU A 89 -4.54 16.19 13.75
N ILE A 90 -3.42 16.91 13.73
CA ILE A 90 -2.38 16.80 12.69
C ILE A 90 -1.75 15.40 12.68
N ASP A 91 -1.39 14.86 13.85
CA ASP A 91 -0.81 13.51 13.96
C ASP A 91 -1.76 12.44 13.46
N LYS A 92 -3.06 12.58 13.71
CA LYS A 92 -4.06 11.64 13.22
C LYS A 92 -4.12 11.63 11.70
N LEU A 93 -4.12 12.81 11.06
CA LEU A 93 -4.04 12.95 9.61
C LEU A 93 -2.74 12.37 9.04
N LEU A 94 -1.60 12.76 9.62
CA LEU A 94 -0.29 12.29 9.16
C LEU A 94 -0.17 10.77 9.33
N ARG A 95 -0.66 10.20 10.43
CA ARG A 95 -0.70 8.76 10.67
C ARG A 95 -1.54 8.04 9.63
N HIS A 96 -2.72 8.58 9.31
CA HIS A 96 -3.63 8.02 8.32
C HIS A 96 -2.93 7.81 6.97
N TYR A 97 -2.28 8.86 6.43
CA TYR A 97 -1.55 8.74 5.17
C TYR A 97 -0.17 8.06 5.30
N SER A 98 0.45 8.06 6.48
CA SER A 98 1.72 7.34 6.72
C SER A 98 1.55 5.83 6.64
N ASN A 99 0.41 5.29 7.07
CA ASN A 99 0.12 3.86 6.92
C ASN A 99 0.12 3.48 5.43
N LEU A 100 -0.52 4.29 4.59
CA LEU A 100 -0.51 4.09 3.14
C LEU A 100 0.91 4.19 2.56
N ALA A 101 1.68 5.18 3.02
CA ALA A 101 3.06 5.37 2.59
C ALA A 101 3.98 4.21 2.98
N LEU A 102 3.79 3.62 4.16
CA LEU A 102 4.51 2.41 4.57
C LEU A 102 4.17 1.21 3.68
N MET A 103 2.90 1.03 3.30
CA MET A 103 2.50 -0.03 2.38
C MET A 103 3.13 0.13 1.00
N TRP A 104 3.21 1.37 0.50
CA TRP A 104 3.94 1.68 -0.73
C TRP A 104 5.44 1.39 -0.59
N LYS A 105 6.08 1.87 0.49
CA LYS A 105 7.52 1.67 0.74
C LYS A 105 7.90 0.19 0.82
N ASN A 106 7.00 -0.65 1.33
CA ASN A 106 7.17 -2.10 1.43
C ASN A 106 6.78 -2.87 0.14
N GLY A 107 6.44 -2.18 -0.96
CA GLY A 107 6.11 -2.79 -2.24
C GLY A 107 4.72 -3.41 -2.32
N LEU A 108 3.85 -3.19 -1.32
CA LEU A 108 2.46 -3.66 -1.33
C LEU A 108 1.58 -2.78 -2.24
N LEU A 109 1.95 -1.51 -2.40
CA LEU A 109 1.31 -0.56 -3.30
C LEU A 109 2.33 -0.02 -4.29
N THR A 110 1.89 0.21 -5.52
CA THR A 110 2.66 0.95 -6.53
C THR A 110 2.26 2.42 -6.51
N LEU A 111 3.08 3.31 -7.05
CA LEU A 111 2.71 4.73 -7.20
C LEU A 111 1.41 4.94 -7.98
N LYS A 112 1.07 4.05 -8.93
CA LYS A 112 -0.19 4.13 -9.69
C LYS A 112 -1.41 3.86 -8.81
N ASP A 113 -1.27 2.98 -7.82
CA ASP A 113 -2.37 2.68 -6.89
C ASP A 113 -2.69 3.91 -6.00
N ILE A 114 -1.71 4.79 -5.74
CA ILE A 114 -1.83 5.98 -4.88
C ILE A 114 -2.55 7.16 -5.59
N TYR A 115 -2.67 7.14 -6.91
CA TYR A 115 -3.24 8.26 -7.68
C TYR A 115 -4.58 8.81 -7.17
N PRO A 116 -5.55 7.99 -6.72
CA PRO A 116 -6.82 8.51 -6.20
C PRO A 116 -6.68 9.39 -4.95
N VAL A 117 -5.61 9.22 -4.16
CA VAL A 117 -5.35 9.98 -2.92
C VAL A 117 -4.16 10.94 -3.06
N GLN A 118 -3.57 11.05 -4.26
CA GLN A 118 -2.35 11.82 -4.49
C GLN A 118 -2.51 13.30 -4.12
N TYR A 119 -3.72 13.85 -4.28
CA TYR A 119 -4.03 15.24 -3.97
C TYR A 119 -3.72 15.54 -2.50
N TYR A 120 -4.30 14.77 -1.59
CA TYR A 120 -4.15 14.96 -0.14
C TYR A 120 -2.68 14.87 0.28
N ILE A 121 -1.98 13.85 -0.19
CA ILE A 121 -0.56 13.64 0.12
C ILE A 121 0.29 14.79 -0.40
N THR A 122 0.01 15.27 -1.61
CA THR A 122 0.74 16.38 -2.22
C THR A 122 0.52 17.68 -1.43
N ARG A 123 -0.72 17.98 -1.04
CA ARG A 123 -1.04 19.17 -0.23
C ARG A 123 -0.34 19.14 1.12
N ILE A 124 -0.34 17.98 1.80
CA ILE A 124 0.39 17.78 3.06
C ILE A 124 1.89 18.01 2.86
N TYR A 125 2.48 17.37 1.86
CA TYR A 125 3.93 17.44 1.61
C TYR A 125 4.41 18.85 1.23
N GLN A 126 3.60 19.61 0.49
CA GLN A 126 3.95 20.96 0.04
C GLN A 126 3.83 22.03 1.12
N ASN A 127 3.12 21.75 2.22
CA ASN A 127 2.93 22.69 3.30
C ASN A 127 4.23 22.87 4.10
N GLN A 128 4.73 24.11 4.17
CA GLN A 128 6.01 24.43 4.80
C GLN A 128 6.04 24.15 6.31
N GLU A 129 4.90 24.29 7.00
CA GLU A 129 4.79 24.03 8.43
C GLU A 129 4.82 22.53 8.73
N ILE A 130 4.25 21.70 7.84
CA ILE A 130 4.39 20.25 7.91
C ILE A 130 5.83 19.80 7.64
N ILE A 131 6.54 20.44 6.71
CA ILE A 131 7.96 20.16 6.47
C ILE A 131 8.79 20.43 7.73
N LYS A 132 8.57 21.56 8.42
CA LYS A 132 9.21 21.85 9.71
C LYS A 132 8.92 20.75 10.74
N TYR A 133 7.69 20.24 10.77
CA TYR A 133 7.32 19.17 11.68
C TYR A 133 7.99 17.83 11.33
N PHE A 134 8.11 17.49 10.04
CA PHE A 134 8.90 16.34 9.60
C PHE A 134 10.37 16.46 9.99
N ASP A 135 10.97 17.64 9.88
CA ASP A 135 12.35 17.89 10.30
C ASP A 135 12.52 17.71 11.81
N PHE A 136 11.58 18.21 12.61
CA PHE A 136 11.53 17.94 14.04
C PHE A 136 11.48 16.43 14.32
N MET A 137 10.56 15.71 13.68
CA MET A 137 10.38 14.27 13.86
C MET A 137 11.63 13.47 13.46
N ARG A 138 12.30 13.86 12.38
CA ARG A 138 13.56 13.27 11.94
C ARG A 138 14.65 13.43 13.01
N ASN A 139 14.79 14.63 13.56
CA ASN A 139 15.78 14.93 14.59
C ASN A 139 15.46 14.21 15.91
N TRP A 140 14.19 14.23 16.33
CA TRP A 140 13.73 13.54 17.52
C TRP A 140 13.99 12.03 17.43
N THR A 141 13.70 11.41 16.28
CA THR A 141 13.93 9.97 16.04
C THR A 141 15.41 9.59 16.18
N LYS A 142 16.31 10.43 15.65
CA LYS A 142 17.77 10.25 15.79
C LYS A 142 18.20 10.33 17.25
N THR A 143 17.71 11.34 17.97
CA THR A 143 18.02 11.54 19.40
C THR A 143 17.48 10.40 20.26
N ALA A 144 16.27 9.93 19.97
CA ALA A 144 15.62 8.81 20.65
C ALA A 144 16.22 7.44 20.30
N ARG A 145 17.17 7.37 19.35
CA ARG A 145 17.78 6.12 18.85
C ARG A 145 16.76 5.11 18.30
N ILE A 146 15.70 5.61 17.69
CA ILE A 146 14.67 4.81 17.02
C ILE A 146 15.04 4.72 15.54
N SER A 147 14.74 3.59 14.89
CA SER A 147 15.14 3.34 13.50
C SER A 147 14.45 4.26 12.49
N SER A 148 13.14 4.51 12.65
CA SER A 148 12.38 5.40 11.77
C SER A 148 11.04 5.78 12.38
N HIS A 149 10.60 7.02 12.15
CA HIS A 149 9.23 7.44 12.43
C HIS A 149 8.35 7.24 11.19
N PRO A 150 7.11 6.72 11.32
CA PRO A 150 6.24 6.46 10.17
C PRO A 150 5.96 7.67 9.28
N PHE A 151 5.99 8.89 9.84
CA PHE A 151 5.81 10.12 9.06
C PHE A 151 6.91 10.34 8.01
N LEU A 152 8.10 9.77 8.22
CA LEU A 152 9.18 9.84 7.23
C LEU A 152 8.85 9.04 5.97
N ALA A 153 8.06 7.96 6.08
CA ALA A 153 7.57 7.25 4.90
C ALA A 153 6.60 8.11 4.08
N LEU A 154 5.75 8.90 4.76
CA LEU A 154 4.84 9.85 4.10
C LEU A 154 5.62 10.96 3.38
N GLU A 155 6.65 11.50 4.01
CA GLU A 155 7.55 12.48 3.39
C GLU A 155 8.22 11.91 2.13
N GLU A 156 8.76 10.68 2.21
CA GLU A 156 9.36 9.98 1.06
C GLU A 156 8.36 9.78 -0.08
N LEU A 157 7.13 9.34 0.23
CA LEU A 157 6.08 9.16 -0.77
C LEU A 157 5.70 10.50 -1.43
N GLY A 158 5.52 11.57 -0.64
CA GLY A 158 5.22 12.90 -1.16
C GLY A 158 6.30 13.43 -2.10
N LYS A 159 7.57 13.18 -1.78
CA LYS A 159 8.72 13.49 -2.65
C LYS A 159 8.69 12.73 -3.97
N GLU A 160 8.42 11.42 -3.94
CA GLU A 160 8.34 10.59 -5.16
C GLU A 160 7.17 10.99 -6.07
N ILE A 161 6.01 11.31 -5.48
CA ILE A 161 4.85 11.85 -6.24
C ILE A 161 5.24 13.17 -6.91
N SER A 162 5.85 14.09 -6.16
CA SER A 162 6.25 15.41 -6.67
C SER A 162 7.27 15.31 -7.81
N LYS A 163 8.25 14.40 -7.68
CA LYS A 163 9.24 14.14 -8.73
C LYS A 163 8.60 13.65 -10.04
N LYS A 164 7.57 12.80 -9.94
CA LYS A 164 6.88 12.24 -11.11
C LYS A 164 5.99 13.26 -11.83
N ASN A 165 5.43 14.23 -11.10
CA ASN A 165 4.55 15.25 -11.67
C ASN A 165 5.31 16.42 -12.32
N ASN A 166 6.61 16.56 -12.05
CA ASN A 166 7.48 17.59 -12.65
C ASN A 166 8.18 17.09 -13.94
N VAL A 167 7.65 16.02 -14.56
CA VAL A 167 8.03 15.47 -15.87
C VAL A 167 6.82 15.53 -16.77
#